data_AF-A0A346PN45-F1
#
_entry.id   AF-A0A346PN45-F1
#
_cell.length_a   1.000
_cell.length_b   1.000
_cell.length_c   1.000
_cell.angle_alpha   90.00
_cell.angle_beta   90.00
_cell.angle_gamma   90.00
#
_symmetry.space_group_name_H-M   'P 1'
#
loop_
_entity.id
_entity.type
_entity.pdbx_description
1 polymer ?
#
loop_
_entity_poly.entity_id
_entity_poly.type
_entity_poly.pdbx_seq_one_letter_code
_entity_poly.pdbx_strand_id
1 'polypeptide(L)'
;MHSVDRRTLEMACAIVTCLTAVTMVFEPSVVLDPVDVPDVVWIGGAVIAPGLLGLSVVIDAVGHLIRLGAGLVGIDGWHQPGDTAVTRIASSLLVGWLGASVLVFAVVTLSALAAPVGGVFFGPVITSLLGSVLGVLVFVHTLVSRQFPDSLVSRMRAPPLEQTLGT
;
A
#
# COMPACT_ATOMS: atom_id res chain seq x y z
N MET A 1 13.17 20.68 12.14
CA MET A 1 12.88 19.25 11.92
C MET A 1 11.91 19.16 10.77
N HIS A 2 12.35 18.69 9.60
CA HIS A 2 11.48 18.47 8.45
C HIS A 2 10.50 17.35 8.81
N SER A 3 9.21 17.66 8.96
CA SER A 3 8.16 16.65 8.97
C SER A 3 8.14 16.04 7.57
N VAL A 4 8.75 14.86 7.41
CA VAL A 4 8.63 14.09 6.18
C VAL A 4 7.15 13.80 5.98
N ASP A 5 6.59 14.31 4.90
CA ASP A 5 5.19 14.07 4.55
C ASP A 5 4.96 12.56 4.41
N ARG A 6 3.92 12.04 5.07
CA ARG A 6 3.59 10.61 5.10
C ARG A 6 3.54 9.99 3.70
N ARG A 7 3.02 10.74 2.72
CA ARG A 7 2.99 10.32 1.31
C ARG A 7 4.36 10.13 0.70
N THR A 8 5.33 10.96 1.07
CA THR A 8 6.72 10.84 0.59
C THR A 8 7.35 9.57 1.14
N LEU A 9 7.09 9.26 2.41
CA LEU A 9 7.58 8.02 3.03
C LEU A 9 6.94 6.78 2.39
N GLU A 10 5.63 6.79 2.16
CA GLU A 10 4.93 5.70 1.46
C GLU A 10 5.49 5.46 0.06
N MET A 11 5.71 6.52 -0.72
CA MET A 11 6.34 6.41 -2.04
C MET A 11 7.75 5.85 -1.97
N ALA A 12 8.57 6.33 -1.03
CA ALA A 12 9.92 5.83 -0.84
C ALA A 12 9.91 4.34 -0.49
N CYS A 13 9.05 3.92 0.45
CA CYS A 13 8.86 2.52 0.80
C CYS A 13 8.38 1.70 -0.40
N ALA A 14 7.47 2.22 -1.22
CA ALA A 14 6.97 1.53 -2.42
C ALA A 14 8.10 1.29 -3.43
N ILE A 15 8.90 2.33 -3.72
CA ILE A 15 10.03 2.25 -4.63
C ILE A 15 11.07 1.25 -4.12
N VAL A 16 11.47 1.36 -2.85
CA VAL A 16 12.45 0.46 -2.24
C VAL A 16 11.96 -0.99 -2.28
N THR A 17 10.70 -1.22 -1.95
CA THR A 17 10.10 -2.57 -1.97
C THR A 17 10.11 -3.16 -3.38
N CYS A 18 9.69 -2.38 -4.39
CA CYS A 18 9.67 -2.84 -5.77
C CYS A 18 11.07 -3.10 -6.32
N LEU A 19 12.04 -2.21 -6.05
CA LEU A 19 13.42 -2.41 -6.47
C LEU A 19 14.01 -3.67 -5.83
N THR A 20 13.75 -3.89 -4.54
CA THR A 20 14.21 -5.10 -3.84
C THR A 20 13.57 -6.36 -4.42
N ALA A 21 12.29 -6.32 -4.77
CA ALA A 21 11.64 -7.47 -5.41
C ALA A 21 12.23 -7.76 -6.80
N VAL A 22 12.56 -6.72 -7.58
CA VAL A 22 13.22 -6.88 -8.89
C VAL A 22 14.60 -7.52 -8.71
N THR A 23 15.42 -7.04 -7.78
CA THR A 23 16.74 -7.65 -7.54
C THR A 23 16.63 -9.10 -7.09
N MET A 24 15.61 -9.46 -6.28
CA MET A 24 15.34 -10.88 -5.93
C MET A 24 15.09 -11.77 -7.14
N VAL A 25 14.35 -11.27 -8.13
CA VAL A 25 13.92 -12.04 -9.29
C VAL A 25 15.05 -12.19 -10.30
N PHE A 26 15.81 -11.12 -10.54
CA PHE A 26 16.84 -11.09 -11.59
C PHE A 26 18.22 -11.53 -11.10
N GLU A 27 18.53 -11.34 -9.82
CA GLU A 27 19.83 -11.68 -9.24
C GLU A 27 19.66 -12.52 -7.95
N PRO A 28 19.07 -13.73 -8.04
CA PRO A 28 18.81 -14.55 -6.86
C PRO A 28 20.11 -14.98 -6.15
N SER A 29 21.23 -15.06 -6.87
CA SER A 29 22.55 -15.37 -6.30
C SER A 29 23.09 -14.26 -5.39
N VAL A 30 22.79 -12.99 -5.67
CA VAL A 30 23.18 -11.86 -4.80
C VAL A 30 22.36 -11.86 -3.50
N VAL A 31 21.17 -12.45 -3.55
CA VAL A 31 20.18 -12.46 -2.48
C VAL A 31 20.31 -13.67 -1.55
N LEU A 32 20.67 -14.82 -2.13
CA LEU A 32 20.78 -16.09 -1.42
C LEU A 32 22.19 -16.36 -0.90
N ASP A 33 23.18 -15.52 -1.25
CA ASP A 33 24.54 -15.62 -0.75
C ASP A 33 24.77 -14.60 0.39
N PRO A 34 24.72 -15.05 1.67
CA PRO A 34 24.78 -14.17 2.84
C PRO A 34 26.16 -13.52 3.05
N VAL A 35 27.16 -13.81 2.21
CA VAL A 35 28.54 -13.35 2.38
C VAL A 35 28.75 -11.92 1.89
N ASP A 36 27.97 -11.45 0.91
CA ASP A 36 28.30 -10.22 0.15
C ASP A 36 27.32 -9.05 0.30
N VAL A 37 26.16 -9.23 0.94
CA VAL A 37 25.18 -8.13 1.16
C VAL A 37 25.13 -7.77 2.65
N PRO A 38 25.26 -6.48 3.03
CA PRO A 38 25.04 -6.08 4.42
C PRO A 38 23.60 -6.40 4.81
N ASP A 39 23.43 -7.37 5.72
CA ASP A 39 22.16 -7.88 6.27
C ASP A 39 21.14 -6.77 6.55
N VAL A 40 21.61 -5.60 6.99
CA VAL A 40 20.77 -4.44 7.31
C VAL A 40 20.07 -3.84 6.09
N VAL A 41 20.75 -3.71 4.95
CA VAL A 41 20.14 -3.18 3.71
C VAL A 41 19.11 -4.16 3.18
N TRP A 42 19.44 -5.45 3.26
CA TRP A 42 18.57 -6.53 2.83
C TRP A 42 17.29 -6.62 3.67
N ILE A 43 17.42 -6.70 4.99
CA ILE A 43 16.29 -6.70 5.93
C ILE A 43 15.49 -5.40 5.78
N GLY A 44 16.17 -4.27 5.58
CA GLY A 44 15.56 -2.98 5.31
C GLY A 44 14.63 -3.00 4.10
N GLY A 45 15.14 -3.45 2.95
CA GLY A 45 14.38 -3.44 1.68
C GLY A 45 13.35 -4.56 1.55
N ALA A 46 13.67 -5.76 2.03
CA ALA A 46 12.86 -6.96 1.83
C ALA A 46 11.79 -7.16 2.91
N VAL A 47 11.97 -6.57 4.09
CA VAL A 47 11.10 -6.80 5.25
C VAL A 47 10.56 -5.49 5.82
N ILE A 48 11.44 -4.54 6.16
CA ILE A 48 11.03 -3.31 6.85
C ILE A 48 10.24 -2.39 5.91
N ALA A 49 10.75 -2.09 4.72
CA ALA A 49 10.07 -1.23 3.75
C ALA A 49 8.67 -1.76 3.35
N PRO A 50 8.50 -3.04 2.97
CA PRO A 50 7.18 -3.61 2.71
C PRO A 50 6.30 -3.63 3.96
N GLY A 51 6.84 -3.94 5.14
CA GLY A 51 6.11 -3.92 6.40
C GLY A 51 5.55 -2.54 6.76
N LEU A 52 6.35 -1.49 6.61
CA LEU A 52 5.93 -0.09 6.81
C LEU A 52 4.85 0.31 5.81
N LEU A 53 4.97 -0.12 4.56
CA LEU A 53 3.98 0.14 3.52
C LEU A 53 2.65 -0.57 3.83
N GLY A 54 2.73 -1.84 4.24
CA GLY A 54 1.57 -2.61 4.71
C GLY A 54 0.88 -1.95 5.91
N LEU A 55 1.66 -1.50 6.90
CA LEU A 55 1.15 -0.77 8.06
C LEU A 55 0.40 0.51 7.67
N SER A 56 0.98 1.32 6.78
CA SER A 56 0.33 2.57 6.36
C SER A 56 -1.00 2.31 5.66
N VAL A 57 -1.05 1.30 4.80
CA VAL A 57 -2.26 0.87 4.11
C VAL A 57 -3.33 0.40 5.10
N VAL A 58 -2.95 -0.39 6.11
CA VAL A 58 -3.87 -0.86 7.15
C VAL A 58 -4.45 0.30 7.93
N ILE A 59 -3.62 1.30 8.31
CA ILE A 59 -4.07 2.50 9.01
C ILE A 59 -5.14 3.24 8.18
N ASP A 60 -4.93 3.40 6.88
CA ASP A 60 -5.91 4.05 6.01
C ASP A 60 -7.19 3.25 5.85
N ALA A 61 -7.10 1.92 5.72
CA ALA A 61 -8.26 1.04 5.65
C ALA A 61 -9.08 1.09 6.95
N VAL A 62 -8.42 1.08 8.11
CA VAL A 62 -9.07 1.23 9.42
C VAL A 62 -9.72 2.60 9.54
N GLY A 63 -9.05 3.67 9.13
CA GLY A 63 -9.62 5.02 9.13
C GLY A 63 -10.86 5.13 8.25
N HIS A 64 -10.87 4.46 7.10
CA HIS A 64 -12.06 4.37 6.24
C HIS A 64 -13.20 3.60 6.90
N LEU A 65 -12.92 2.46 7.53
CA LEU A 65 -13.93 1.67 8.26
C LEU A 65 -14.52 2.42 9.45
N ILE A 66 -13.70 3.15 10.21
CA ILE A 66 -14.17 3.98 11.33
C ILE A 66 -15.14 5.05 10.82
N ARG A 67 -14.81 5.72 9.70
CA ARG A 67 -15.66 6.75 9.10
C ARG A 67 -16.96 6.19 8.54
N LEU A 68 -16.91 4.99 7.96
CA LEU A 68 -18.10 4.26 7.52
C LEU A 68 -19.01 3.92 8.71
N GLY A 69 -18.44 3.39 9.80
CA GLY A 69 -19.16 3.09 11.04
C GLY A 69 -19.75 4.33 11.71
N ALA A 70 -19.00 5.44 11.75
CA ALA A 70 -19.48 6.72 12.27
C ALA A 70 -20.69 7.25 11.47
N GLY A 71 -20.69 7.07 10.14
CA GLY A 71 -21.84 7.39 9.30
C GLY A 71 -23.07 6.52 9.60
N LEU A 72 -22.89 5.24 9.90
CA LEU A 72 -23.99 4.35 10.30
C LEU A 72 -24.60 4.72 11.65
N VAL A 73 -23.82 5.33 12.55
CA VAL A 73 -24.25 5.77 13.89
C VAL A 73 -24.76 7.23 13.88
N GLY A 74 -24.75 7.91 12.73
CA GLY A 74 -25.27 9.28 12.59
C GLY A 74 -24.33 10.37 13.11
N ILE A 75 -23.01 10.12 13.14
CA ILE A 75 -22.01 11.12 13.50
C ILE A 75 -21.66 11.92 12.23
N ASP A 76 -22.44 12.97 11.96
CA ASP A 76 -22.41 13.73 10.70
C ASP A 76 -21.14 14.57 10.44
N GLY A 77 -20.13 14.52 11.32
CA GLY A 77 -18.88 15.28 11.18
C GLY A 77 -17.71 14.53 10.51
N TRP A 78 -17.81 13.21 10.34
CA TRP A 78 -16.66 12.36 9.93
C TRP A 78 -16.81 11.77 8.52
N HIS A 79 -17.97 11.97 7.90
CA HIS A 79 -18.32 11.39 6.61
C HIS A 79 -17.70 12.20 5.47
N GLN A 80 -17.08 11.53 4.49
CA GLN A 80 -16.69 12.20 3.23
C GLN A 80 -17.56 11.70 2.07
N PRO A 81 -17.80 12.54 1.05
CA PRO A 81 -18.51 12.13 -0.15
C PRO A 81 -17.86 10.88 -0.78
N GLY A 82 -18.68 9.85 -1.03
CA GLY A 82 -18.25 8.62 -1.68
C GLY A 82 -17.71 7.52 -0.76
N ASP A 83 -17.75 7.67 0.57
CA ASP A 83 -17.35 6.59 1.50
C ASP A 83 -18.22 5.34 1.41
N THR A 84 -19.50 5.51 1.12
CA THR A 84 -20.49 4.43 1.03
C THR A 84 -20.51 3.75 -0.34
N ALA A 85 -19.68 4.20 -1.29
CA ALA A 85 -19.59 3.57 -2.60
C ALA A 85 -19.06 2.13 -2.46
N VAL A 86 -19.83 1.15 -2.95
CA VAL A 86 -19.49 -0.28 -2.86
C VAL A 86 -18.10 -0.57 -3.41
N THR A 87 -17.73 0.08 -4.52
CA THR A 87 -16.39 -0.05 -5.13
C THR A 87 -15.28 0.44 -4.22
N ARG A 88 -15.51 1.53 -3.46
CA ARG A 88 -14.55 2.10 -2.52
C ARG A 88 -14.38 1.20 -1.30
N ILE A 89 -15.48 0.69 -0.75
CA ILE A 89 -15.47 -0.28 0.35
C ILE A 89 -14.72 -1.55 -0.06
N ALA A 90 -15.05 -2.12 -1.23
CA ALA A 90 -14.39 -3.32 -1.75
C ALA A 90 -12.88 -3.09 -1.96
N SER A 91 -12.49 -1.96 -2.56
CA SER A 91 -11.07 -1.63 -2.72
C SER A 91 -10.37 -1.44 -1.38
N SER A 92 -10.99 -0.77 -0.41
CA SER A 92 -10.39 -0.55 0.91
C SER A 92 -10.20 -1.85 1.68
N LEU A 93 -11.14 -2.79 1.56
CA LEU A 93 -11.05 -4.10 2.20
C LEU A 93 -9.98 -4.98 1.54
N LEU A 94 -9.94 -5.05 0.20
CA LEU A 94 -8.93 -5.82 -0.53
C LEU A 94 -7.52 -5.29 -0.26
N VAL A 95 -7.36 -3.97 -0.33
CA VAL A 95 -6.06 -3.31 -0.13
C VAL A 95 -5.65 -3.37 1.34
N GLY A 96 -6.59 -3.20 2.27
CA GLY A 96 -6.36 -3.40 3.70
C GLY A 96 -5.98 -4.84 4.06
N TRP A 97 -6.65 -5.84 3.48
CA TRP A 97 -6.32 -7.26 3.67
C TRP A 97 -4.92 -7.58 3.13
N LEU A 98 -4.57 -7.07 1.95
CA LEU A 98 -3.23 -7.23 1.38
C LEU A 98 -2.17 -6.56 2.28
N GLY A 99 -2.43 -5.34 2.75
CA GLY A 99 -1.55 -4.64 3.70
C GLY A 99 -1.35 -5.40 5.01
N ALA A 100 -2.43 -5.95 5.57
CA ALA A 100 -2.37 -6.76 6.78
C ALA A 100 -1.57 -8.05 6.55
N SER A 101 -1.74 -8.69 5.39
CA SER A 101 -0.99 -9.89 5.02
C SER A 101 0.51 -9.60 4.94
N VAL A 102 0.90 -8.51 4.25
CA VAL A 102 2.30 -8.06 4.19
C VAL A 102 2.86 -7.81 5.59
N LEU A 103 2.09 -7.15 6.46
CA LEU A 103 2.50 -6.83 7.82
C LEU A 103 2.71 -8.10 8.67
N VAL A 104 1.81 -9.07 8.57
CA VAL A 104 1.94 -10.37 9.27
C VAL A 104 3.21 -11.08 8.82
N PHE A 105 3.46 -11.17 7.52
CA PHE A 105 4.68 -11.80 7.01
C PHE A 105 5.95 -11.06 7.43
N ALA A 106 5.92 -9.72 7.47
CA ALA A 106 7.04 -8.92 7.96
C ALA A 106 7.34 -9.23 9.44
N VAL A 107 6.31 -9.25 10.29
CA VAL A 107 6.45 -9.54 11.74
C VAL A 107 6.94 -10.97 11.97
N VAL A 108 6.37 -11.94 11.26
CA VAL A 108 6.78 -13.35 11.35
C VAL A 108 8.24 -13.51 10.91
N THR A 109 8.64 -12.85 9.82
CA THR A 109 10.02 -12.87 9.32
C THR A 109 11.00 -12.28 10.33
N LEU A 110 10.69 -11.11 10.89
CA LEU A 110 11.54 -10.49 11.93
C LEU A 110 11.64 -11.36 13.18
N SER A 111 10.53 -11.99 13.57
CA SER A 111 10.48 -12.90 14.73
C SER A 111 11.32 -14.16 14.49
N ALA A 112 11.27 -14.71 13.27
CA ALA A 112 12.08 -15.85 12.87
C ALA A 112 13.58 -15.53 12.83
N LEU A 113 13.96 -14.35 12.33
CA LEU A 113 15.35 -13.88 12.31
C LEU A 113 15.91 -13.63 13.72
N ALA A 114 15.06 -13.21 14.67
CA ALA A 114 15.45 -12.99 16.06
C ALA A 114 15.52 -14.30 16.87
N ALA A 115 14.90 -15.38 16.40
CA ALA A 115 14.92 -16.67 17.07
C ALA A 115 16.21 -17.43 16.73
N PRO A 116 16.82 -18.18 17.68
CA PRO A 116 18.01 -18.99 17.42
C PRO A 116 17.69 -20.27 16.62
N VAL A 117 16.54 -20.29 15.93
CA VAL A 117 16.07 -21.40 15.13
C VAL A 117 16.52 -21.10 13.71
N GLY A 118 17.71 -21.59 13.34
CA GLY A 118 18.20 -21.52 11.96
C GLY A 118 17.18 -22.16 11.03
N GLY A 119 16.36 -21.35 10.38
CA GLY A 119 15.12 -21.87 9.81
C GLY A 119 14.38 -20.88 8.94
N VAL A 120 14.59 -21.05 7.63
CA VAL A 120 13.73 -20.64 6.51
C VAL A 120 13.87 -19.17 6.06
N PHE A 121 14.85 -18.94 5.17
CA PHE A 121 15.09 -17.72 4.39
C PHE A 121 13.95 -17.30 3.42
N PHE A 122 12.78 -17.95 3.46
CA PHE A 122 11.65 -17.61 2.57
C PHE A 122 10.82 -16.42 3.06
N GLY A 123 10.92 -16.05 4.34
CA GLY A 123 10.19 -14.91 4.93
C GLY A 123 10.43 -13.59 4.19
N PRO A 124 11.70 -13.16 3.97
CA PRO A 124 12.01 -11.94 3.24
C PRO A 124 11.50 -11.95 1.79
N VAL A 125 11.57 -13.11 1.12
CA VAL A 125 11.10 -13.28 -0.26
C VAL A 125 9.58 -13.08 -0.34
N ILE A 126 8.82 -13.76 0.51
CA ILE A 126 7.35 -13.67 0.53
C ILE A 126 6.92 -12.25 0.90
N THR A 127 7.56 -11.65 1.91
CA THR A 127 7.26 -10.28 2.37
C THR A 127 7.52 -9.26 1.25
N SER A 128 8.63 -9.40 0.52
CA SER A 128 8.97 -8.51 -0.58
C SER A 128 8.04 -8.67 -1.78
N LEU A 129 7.67 -9.91 -2.15
CA LEU A 129 6.74 -10.16 -3.26
C LEU A 129 5.34 -9.61 -2.99
N LEU A 130 4.77 -9.88 -1.81
CA LEU A 130 3.47 -9.33 -1.43
C LEU A 130 3.55 -7.81 -1.30
N GLY A 131 4.65 -7.31 -0.73
CA GLY A 131 4.94 -5.90 -0.61
C GLY A 131 5.06 -5.18 -1.96
N SER A 132 5.63 -5.82 -2.99
CA SER A 132 5.79 -5.20 -4.31
C SER A 132 4.44 -5.09 -5.03
N VAL A 133 3.56 -6.09 -4.89
CA VAL A 133 2.18 -5.99 -5.41
C VAL A 133 1.48 -4.79 -4.78
N LEU A 134 1.61 -4.65 -3.46
CA LEU A 134 1.03 -3.53 -2.72
C LEU A 134 1.66 -2.18 -3.13
N GLY A 135 2.99 -2.15 -3.32
CA GLY A 135 3.73 -0.97 -3.75
C GLY A 135 3.32 -0.49 -5.15
N VAL A 136 3.16 -1.41 -6.11
CA VAL A 136 2.61 -1.09 -7.44
C VAL A 136 1.21 -0.52 -7.32
N LEU A 137 0.36 -1.10 -6.48
CA LEU A 137 -1.00 -0.63 -6.29
C LEU A 137 -1.05 0.80 -5.73
N VAL A 138 -0.22 1.09 -4.72
CA VAL A 138 -0.07 2.43 -4.13
C VAL A 138 0.48 3.42 -5.16
N PHE A 139 1.45 3.00 -5.97
CA PHE A 139 2.04 3.85 -7.00
C PHE A 139 1.03 4.21 -8.09
N VAL A 140 0.28 3.24 -8.59
CA VAL A 140 -0.81 3.45 -9.56
C VAL A 140 -1.88 4.37 -8.98
N HIS A 141 -2.35 4.11 -7.75
CA HIS A 141 -3.33 4.97 -7.08
C HIS A 141 -2.83 6.41 -6.94
N THR A 142 -1.56 6.60 -6.61
CA THR A 142 -0.99 7.93 -6.43
C THR A 142 -0.78 8.67 -7.76
N LEU A 143 -0.39 7.95 -8.82
CA LEU A 143 -0.31 8.51 -10.17
C LEU A 143 -1.70 8.92 -10.68
N VAL A 144 -2.70 8.05 -10.54
CA VAL A 144 -4.08 8.32 -10.98
C VAL A 144 -4.65 9.52 -10.23
N SER A 145 -4.51 9.58 -8.90
CA SER A 145 -4.99 10.72 -8.10
C SER A 145 -4.26 12.03 -8.38
N ARG A 146 -2.99 11.98 -8.81
CA ARG A 146 -2.24 13.17 -9.25
C ARG A 146 -2.59 13.62 -10.66
N GLN A 147 -2.84 12.70 -11.60
CA GLN A 147 -3.15 13.02 -13.00
C GLN A 147 -4.63 13.38 -13.20
N PHE A 148 -5.52 12.88 -12.34
CA PHE A 148 -6.95 13.17 -12.38
C PHE A 148 -7.44 13.74 -11.04
N PRO A 149 -6.94 14.92 -10.61
CA PRO A 149 -7.35 15.52 -9.34
C PRO A 149 -8.85 15.85 -9.31
N ASP A 150 -9.49 16.06 -10.47
CA ASP A 150 -10.90 16.46 -10.59
C ASP A 150 -11.80 15.52 -11.42
N SER A 151 -11.32 14.45 -12.06
CA SER A 151 -11.81 14.15 -13.42
C SER A 151 -12.13 12.70 -13.79
N LEU A 152 -13.08 12.07 -13.09
CA LEU A 152 -13.95 11.04 -13.71
C LEU A 152 -15.42 11.18 -13.28
N VAL A 153 -15.65 11.39 -11.99
CA VAL A 153 -17.02 11.55 -11.45
C VAL A 153 -17.66 12.86 -11.92
N SER A 154 -16.89 13.95 -12.01
CA SER A 154 -17.35 15.23 -12.58
C SER A 154 -17.69 15.12 -14.08
N ARG A 155 -16.93 14.34 -14.84
CA ARG A 155 -17.16 14.10 -16.27
C ARG A 155 -18.37 13.21 -16.54
N MET A 156 -18.66 12.24 -15.67
CA MET A 156 -19.87 11.42 -15.75
C MET A 156 -21.14 12.16 -15.26
N ARG A 157 -20.97 13.23 -14.47
CA ARG A 157 -22.08 14.03 -13.93
C ARG A 157 -22.45 15.22 -14.81
N ALA A 158 -21.72 15.48 -15.90
CA ALA A 158 -22.14 16.46 -16.89
C ALA A 158 -23.26 15.84 -17.75
N PRO A 159 -24.52 16.32 -17.65
CA PRO A 159 -25.57 15.87 -18.55
C PRO A 159 -25.23 16.27 -19.99
N PRO A 160 -25.64 15.48 -21.00
CA PRO A 160 -25.48 15.87 -22.39
C PRO A 160 -26.41 17.06 -22.68
N LEU A 161 -25.79 18.24 -22.79
CA LEU A 161 -26.19 19.35 -23.65
C LEU A 161 -27.70 19.57 -23.81
N GLU A 162 -28.27 20.44 -22.97
CA GLU A 162 -29.38 21.33 -23.35
C GLU A 162 -28.93 22.32 -24.46
N GLN A 163 -28.40 21.82 -25.59
CA GLN A 163 -28.10 22.60 -26.80
C GLN A 163 -29.01 22.24 -27.98
N THR A 164 -30.21 21.75 -27.72
CA THR A 164 -31.27 21.57 -28.74
C THR A 164 -32.52 22.41 -28.49
N LEU A 165 -32.39 23.56 -27.80
CA LEU A 165 -33.45 24.58 -27.75
C LEU A 165 -32.81 25.95 -27.98
N GLY A 166 -32.68 26.31 -29.26
CA GLY A 166 -32.07 27.58 -29.65
C GLY A 166 -32.13 27.86 -31.16
N THR A 167 -33.23 27.50 -31.82
CA THR A 167 -33.73 28.16 -33.04
C THR A 167 -35.25 28.06 -33.07
#